data_AF-A0AAE1WVZ9-F1
#
_entry.id   AF-A0AAE1WVZ9-F1
#
_cell.length_a   1.000
_cell.length_b   1.000
_cell.length_c   1.000
_cell.angle_alpha   90.00
_cell.angle_beta   90.00
_cell.angle_gamma   90.00
#
_symmetry.space_group_name_H-M   'P 1'
#
loop_
_entity.id
_entity.type
_entity.pdbx_description
1 polymer ?
#
loop_
_entity_poly.entity_id
_entity_poly.type
_entity_poly.pdbx_seq_one_letter_code
_entity_poly.pdbx_strand_id
1 'polypeptide(L)'
;MEHLIVHIPYEARLGGPVQYRWMYLFERFLREFKKKVKNKAHVEASIVEAYIIEKIDLFTSQYFEPDVQSKRSMPRRNDECTSINDGFRVSIFNYSSRASGATKKR
;
A
#
# COMPACT_ATOMS: atom_id res chain seq x y z
N MET A 1 -34.58 12.01 -4.78
CA MET A 1 -33.23 11.53 -4.35
C MET A 1 -33.09 11.56 -2.82
N GLU A 2 -34.18 11.46 -2.05
CA GLU A 2 -34.18 11.86 -0.63
C GLU A 2 -33.98 10.68 0.34
N HIS A 3 -34.17 9.44 -0.13
CA HIS A 3 -34.04 8.24 0.69
C HIS A 3 -32.65 7.61 0.69
N LEU A 4 -31.69 8.14 -0.08
CA LEU A 4 -30.35 7.56 -0.19
C LEU A 4 -29.63 7.50 1.16
N ILE A 5 -29.82 8.52 2.00
CA ILE A 5 -29.19 8.63 3.34
C ILE A 5 -29.70 7.56 4.31
N VAL A 6 -30.94 7.07 4.13
CA VAL A 6 -31.53 6.01 4.97
C VAL A 6 -31.05 4.62 4.55
N HIS A 7 -30.76 4.43 3.26
CA HIS A 7 -30.34 3.13 2.72
C HIS A 7 -28.83 2.86 2.87
N ILE A 8 -27.97 3.89 2.83
CA ILE A 8 -26.52 3.73 2.99
C ILE A 8 -26.11 2.99 4.29
N PRO A 9 -26.67 3.30 5.48
CA PRO A 9 -26.33 2.60 6.72
C PRO A 9 -26.74 1.12 6.68
N TYR A 10 -27.89 0.81 6.08
CA TYR A 10 -28.39 -0.54 5.94
C TYR A 10 -27.55 -1.37 4.97
N GLU A 11 -27.20 -0.78 3.82
CA GLU A 11 -26.30 -1.40 2.83
C GLU A 11 -24.86 -1.55 3.35
N ALA A 12 -24.38 -0.62 4.19
CA ALA A 12 -23.09 -0.74 4.86
C ALA A 12 -23.11 -1.86 5.91
N ARG A 13 -24.21 -2.01 6.67
CA ARG A 13 -24.39 -3.08 7.65
C ARG A 13 -24.46 -4.46 7.00
N LEU A 14 -25.18 -4.58 5.87
CA LEU A 14 -25.27 -5.83 5.11
C LEU A 14 -23.99 -6.14 4.32
N GLY A 15 -23.36 -5.12 3.75
CA GLY A 15 -22.23 -5.28 2.83
C GLY A 15 -20.88 -5.52 3.50
N GLY A 16 -20.78 -5.40 4.82
CA GLY A 16 -19.52 -5.56 5.55
C GLY A 16 -18.47 -4.51 5.15
N PRO A 17 -17.17 -4.77 5.41
CA PRO A 17 -16.10 -3.82 5.10
C PRO A 17 -16.09 -3.46 3.61
N VAL A 18 -16.24 -2.16 3.31
CA VAL A 18 -16.25 -1.60 1.95
C VAL A 18 -15.03 -2.01 1.12
N GLN A 19 -13.91 -2.31 1.80
CA GLN A 19 -12.63 -2.66 1.20
C GLN A 19 -12.69 -3.85 0.24
N TYR A 20 -13.55 -4.84 0.47
CA TYR A 20 -13.70 -6.01 -0.41
C TYR A 20 -14.77 -5.83 -1.50
N ARG A 21 -15.58 -4.78 -1.43
CA ARG A 21 -16.58 -4.44 -2.48
C ARG A 21 -15.97 -3.61 -3.61
N TRP A 22 -14.78 -3.04 -3.40
CA TRP A 22 -14.11 -2.20 -4.38
C TRP A 22 -13.10 -3.02 -5.18
N MET A 23 -13.17 -2.91 -6.50
CA MET A 23 -12.26 -3.59 -7.43
C MET A 23 -10.79 -3.19 -7.24
N TYR A 24 -10.56 -2.00 -6.66
CA TYR A 24 -9.24 -1.43 -6.41
C TYR A 24 -8.28 -2.36 -5.66
N LEU A 25 -8.76 -3.14 -4.67
CA LEU A 25 -7.91 -4.07 -3.93
C LEU A 25 -7.35 -5.16 -4.85
N PHE A 26 -8.20 -5.72 -5.72
CA PHE A 26 -7.84 -6.76 -6.68
C PHE A 26 -6.92 -6.21 -7.78
N GLU A 27 -7.23 -5.02 -8.31
CA GLU A 27 -6.39 -4.36 -9.33
C GLU A 27 -4.99 -4.08 -8.81
N ARG A 28 -4.87 -3.62 -7.55
CA ARG A 28 -3.57 -3.36 -6.93
C ARG A 28 -2.75 -4.64 -6.78
N PHE A 29 -3.41 -5.74 -6.41
CA PHE A 29 -2.77 -7.05 -6.30
C PHE A 29 -2.29 -7.57 -7.65
N LEU A 30 -3.14 -7.51 -8.68
CA LEU A 30 -2.78 -7.89 -10.05
C LEU A 30 -1.66 -7.02 -10.62
N ARG A 31 -1.64 -5.72 -10.30
CA ARG A 31 -0.53 -4.83 -10.66
C ARG A 31 0.80 -5.30 -10.07
N GLU A 32 0.79 -5.81 -8.85
CA GLU A 32 2.01 -6.30 -8.21
C GLU A 32 2.50 -7.59 -8.84
N PHE A 33 1.59 -8.53 -9.15
CA PHE A 33 1.95 -9.72 -9.91
C PHE A 33 2.49 -9.39 -11.29
N LYS A 34 1.91 -8.43 -12.00
CA LYS A 34 2.40 -8.01 -13.31
C LYS A 34 3.85 -7.50 -13.27
N LYS A 35 4.29 -6.90 -12.15
CA LYS A 35 5.71 -6.51 -11.97
C LYS A 35 6.64 -7.70 -11.72
N LYS A 36 6.11 -8.79 -11.15
CA LYS A 36 6.87 -10.01 -10.82
C LYS A 36 7.09 -10.92 -12.05
N VAL A 37 6.26 -10.77 -13.09
CA VAL A 37 6.41 -11.51 -14.35
C VAL A 37 7.57 -10.95 -15.18
N LYS A 38 8.77 -11.52 -14.97
CA LYS A 38 9.97 -11.25 -15.78
C LYS A 38 10.01 -12.15 -17.02
N ASN A 39 9.59 -13.41 -16.88
CA ASN A 39 9.49 -14.36 -17.98
C ASN A 39 8.01 -14.59 -18.37
N LYS A 40 7.63 -14.16 -19.58
CA LYS A 40 6.26 -14.32 -20.09
C LYS A 40 5.96 -15.72 -20.63
N ALA A 41 6.97 -16.52 -20.94
CA ALA A 41 6.77 -17.91 -21.36
C ALA A 41 6.34 -18.81 -20.19
N HIS A 42 6.76 -18.46 -18.97
CA HIS A 42 6.43 -19.17 -17.73
C HIS A 42 6.02 -18.20 -16.62
N VAL A 43 4.81 -17.65 -16.76
CA VAL A 43 4.28 -16.59 -15.89
C VAL A 43 4.22 -17.03 -14.42
N GLU A 44 3.69 -18.21 -14.15
CA GLU A 44 3.52 -18.74 -12.79
C GLU A 44 4.87 -18.95 -12.10
N ALA A 45 5.81 -19.62 -12.78
CA ALA A 45 7.15 -19.85 -12.27
C ALA A 45 7.88 -18.53 -11.98
N SER A 46 7.76 -17.54 -12.87
CA SER A 46 8.36 -16.21 -12.68
C SER A 46 7.78 -15.49 -11.45
N ILE A 47 6.49 -15.65 -11.16
CA ILE A 47 5.86 -15.05 -9.97
C ILE A 47 6.36 -15.76 -8.70
N VAL A 48 6.43 -17.09 -8.71
CA VAL A 48 6.90 -17.89 -7.56
C VAL A 48 8.35 -17.56 -7.23
N GLU A 49 9.22 -17.49 -8.23
CA GLU A 49 10.62 -17.11 -8.06
C GLU A 49 10.76 -15.73 -7.41
N ALA A 50 10.07 -14.73 -7.96
CA ALA A 50 10.08 -13.37 -7.42
C ALA A 50 9.51 -13.31 -5.99
N TYR A 51 8.53 -14.15 -5.66
CA TYR A 51 7.97 -14.25 -4.32
C TYR A 51 8.95 -14.86 -3.33
N ILE A 52 9.67 -15.92 -3.71
CA ILE A 52 10.70 -16.54 -2.86
C ILE A 52 11.80 -15.51 -2.53
N ILE A 53 12.30 -14.78 -3.52
CA ILE A 53 13.31 -13.74 -3.33
C ILE A 53 12.80 -12.66 -2.37
N GLU A 54 11.56 -12.19 -2.55
CA GLU A 54 10.95 -11.20 -1.65
C GLU A 54 10.79 -11.70 -0.21
N LYS A 55 10.49 -12.99 -0.02
CA LYS A 55 10.41 -13.60 1.30
C LYS A 55 11.78 -13.75 1.95
N ILE A 56 12.80 -14.12 1.20
CA ILE A 56 14.18 -14.19 1.70
C ILE A 56 14.64 -12.79 2.12
N ASP A 57 14.44 -11.77 1.27
CA ASP A 57 14.78 -10.37 1.58
C ASP A 57 14.07 -9.88 2.85
N LEU A 58 12.77 -10.17 2.98
CA LEU A 58 12.01 -9.82 4.18
C LEU A 58 12.53 -10.55 5.43
N PHE A 59 12.93 -11.80 5.30
CA PHE A 59 13.47 -12.59 6.40
C PHE A 59 14.85 -12.10 6.83
N THR A 60 15.77 -11.92 5.87
CA THR A 60 17.13 -11.44 6.14
C THR A 60 17.15 -10.01 6.67
N SER A 61 16.18 -9.16 6.27
CA SER A 61 16.02 -7.80 6.81
C SER A 61 15.88 -7.73 8.34
N GLN A 62 15.48 -8.83 9.00
CA GLN A 62 15.34 -8.88 10.45
C GLN A 62 16.69 -9.01 11.19
N TYR A 63 17.71 -9.49 10.48
CA TYR A 63 19.03 -9.74 11.04
C TYR A 63 20.03 -8.61 10.75
N PHE A 64 19.67 -7.66 9.88
CA PHE A 64 20.49 -6.49 9.60
C PHE A 64 20.21 -5.35 10.58
N GLU A 65 21.21 -4.47 10.74
CA GLU A 65 21.06 -3.25 11.51
C GLU A 65 19.95 -2.34 10.92
N PRO A 66 19.24 -1.56 11.75
CA PRO A 66 18.09 -0.77 11.33
C PRO A 66 18.42 0.32 10.30
N ASP A 67 19.69 0.69 10.17
CA ASP A 67 20.18 1.65 9.17
C ASP A 67 20.25 1.06 7.75
N VAL A 68 20.28 -0.28 7.64
CA VAL A 68 20.30 -0.95 6.34
C VAL A 68 18.93 -0.86 5.68
N GLN A 69 18.88 -0.15 4.56
CA GLN A 69 17.67 0.00 3.76
C GLN A 69 17.23 -1.34 3.16
N SER A 70 16.14 -1.90 3.69
CA SER A 70 15.47 -3.09 3.17
C SER A 70 14.09 -2.73 2.64
N LYS A 71 13.44 -3.62 1.87
CA LYS A 71 12.03 -3.43 1.47
C LYS A 71 11.09 -3.18 2.65
N ARG A 72 11.43 -3.68 3.84
CA ARG A 72 10.67 -3.48 5.08
C ARG A 72 10.87 -2.08 5.68
N SER A 73 12.10 -1.57 5.64
CA SER A 73 12.46 -0.26 6.20
C SER A 73 12.07 0.90 5.26
N MET A 74 11.99 0.61 3.96
CA MET A 74 11.60 1.59 2.95
C MET A 74 10.18 2.14 3.20
N PRO A 75 10.03 3.47 3.38
CA PRO A 75 8.72 4.08 3.50
C PRO A 75 7.91 3.82 2.23
N ARG A 76 6.61 3.55 2.38
CA ARG A 76 5.72 3.46 1.21
C ARG A 76 5.73 4.82 0.52
N ARG A 77 5.45 4.85 -0.79
CA ARG A 77 5.47 6.09 -1.60
C ARG A 77 4.60 7.24 -1.06
N ASN A 78 3.71 6.97 -0.11
CA ASN A 78 2.84 7.96 0.51
C ASN A 78 3.25 8.31 1.96
N ASP A 79 4.28 7.68 2.51
CA ASP A 79 4.65 7.72 3.92
C ASP A 79 5.97 8.49 4.06
N GLU A 80 5.97 9.80 3.87
CA GLU A 80 7.09 10.60 4.39
C GLU A 80 6.90 10.70 5.91
N CYS A 81 7.47 9.73 6.65
CA CYS A 81 7.55 9.77 8.10
C CYS A 81 8.47 10.93 8.50
N THR A 82 7.92 12.14 8.52
CA THR A 82 8.57 13.27 9.17
C THR A 82 8.22 13.14 10.64
N SER A 83 9.20 12.81 11.48
CA SER A 83 9.10 12.86 12.93
C SER A 83 8.97 14.33 13.39
N ILE A 84 7.80 14.92 13.17
CA ILE A 84 7.46 16.20 13.78
C ILE A 84 7.05 15.89 15.21
N ASN A 85 7.99 16.12 16.14
CA ASN A 85 7.71 16.18 17.57
C ASN A 85 6.78 17.36 17.85
N ASP A 86 5.48 17.16 17.71
CA ASP A 86 4.49 18.10 18.23
C ASP A 86 3.55 17.35 19.16
N GLY A 87 3.63 17.68 20.45
CA GLY A 87 3.11 16.91 21.59
C GLY A 87 1.58 16.83 21.68
N PHE A 88 0.85 17.09 20.60
CA PHE A 88 -0.62 17.11 20.60
C PHE A 88 -1.25 16.71 19.26
N ARG A 89 -0.76 15.65 18.61
CA ARG A 89 -1.43 15.07 17.44
C ARG A 89 -1.69 13.58 17.64
N VAL A 90 -2.96 13.19 17.53
CA VAL A 90 -3.37 11.79 17.43
C VAL A 90 -2.60 11.18 16.26
N SER A 91 -1.81 10.14 16.53
CA SER A 91 -0.81 9.54 15.61
C SER A 91 -1.36 9.17 14.22
N ILE A 92 -2.68 8.99 14.13
CA ILE A 92 -3.43 8.65 12.91
C ILE A 92 -3.35 9.76 11.85
N PHE A 93 -3.10 11.01 12.23
CA PHE A 93 -3.04 12.16 11.31
C PHE A 93 -1.61 12.63 10.99
N ASN A 94 -0.58 11.88 11.36
CA ASN A 94 0.82 12.25 11.09
C ASN A 94 1.30 11.94 9.66
N TYR A 95 0.38 11.70 8.72
CA TYR A 95 0.74 11.45 7.33
C TYR A 95 1.00 12.75 6.57
N SER A 96 2.28 13.09 6.41
CA SER A 96 2.69 14.08 5.41
C SER A 96 2.37 13.51 4.02
N SER A 97 1.43 14.14 3.33
CA SER A 97 1.11 13.77 1.94
C SER A 97 2.01 14.55 0.99
N ARG A 98 2.70 13.85 0.11
CA ARG A 98 3.50 14.46 -0.94
C ARG A 98 2.57 15.02 -2.02
N ALA A 99 2.61 16.33 -2.25
CA ALA A 99 1.90 16.95 -3.37
C ALA A 99 2.39 16.32 -4.68
N SER A 100 1.50 15.63 -5.38
CA SER A 100 1.80 15.00 -6.67
C SER A 100 1.29 15.92 -7.79
N GLY A 101 2.22 16.49 -8.55
CA GLY A 101 1.94 17.39 -9.66
C GLY A 101 3.16 18.21 -10.05
N ALA A 102 3.27 18.58 -11.33
CA ALA A 102 4.33 19.50 -11.77
C ALA A 102 4.06 20.88 -11.17
N THR A 103 4.98 21.37 -10.34
CA THR A 103 4.95 22.76 -9.89
C THR A 103 5.28 23.64 -11.10
N LYS A 104 4.27 24.36 -11.62
CA LYS A 104 4.52 25.45 -12.58
C LYS A 104 5.37 26.50 -11.86
N LYS A 105 6.61 26.69 -12.32
CA LYS A 105 7.40 27.86 -11.95
C LYS A 105 6.64 29.10 -12.43
N ARG A 106 6.31 29.97 -11.48
CA ARG A 106 5.71 31.28 -11.74
C ARG A 106 6.81 32.27 -12.08
#